data_AF-A0A401H0V0-F1
#
_entry.id   AF-A0A401H0V0-F1
#
_cell.length_a   1.000
_cell.length_b   1.000
_cell.length_c   1.000
_cell.angle_alpha   90.00
_cell.angle_beta   90.00
_cell.angle_gamma   90.00
#
_symmetry.space_group_name_H-M   'P 1'
#
loop_
_entity.id
_entity.type
_entity.pdbx_description
1 polymer ?
#
loop_
_entity_poly.entity_id
_entity_poly.type
_entity_poly.pdbx_seq_one_letter_code
_entity_poly.pdbx_strand_id
1 'polypeptide(L)'
;MSSLASDRYSCYERDDNGDLIPHGGTGYKLTRAALEAEREIWLKRAKARLPAPTTELPDKYNFMTLPDGSPDPPSIQYGIAVKFDKLLSYAKQKNLLEPAACKRGVALTSLSDMSIISDVIETLEVACNARLHWSIPWVPDYNGMIALYSNYTMFWEQLEEEHEQEVIKILQEELGVTEKPMWYWDISNQ
;
A
#
# COMPACT_ATOMS: atom_id res chain seq x y z
N MET A 1 10.37 34.22 -20.85
CA MET A 1 10.64 32.99 -20.07
C MET A 1 9.92 33.11 -18.74
N SER A 2 9.39 32.01 -18.21
CA SER A 2 8.78 31.84 -16.87
C SER A 2 7.26 32.06 -16.72
N SER A 3 6.44 31.18 -17.30
CA SER A 3 5.09 30.92 -16.76
C SER A 3 4.86 29.44 -16.37
N LEU A 4 5.66 28.50 -16.89
CA LEU A 4 5.55 27.07 -16.57
C LEU A 4 6.14 26.67 -15.21
N ALA A 5 6.94 27.54 -14.58
CA ALA A 5 7.48 27.30 -13.25
C ALA A 5 6.47 27.63 -12.14
N SER A 6 5.56 28.57 -12.35
CA SER A 6 4.61 29.06 -11.33
C SER A 6 3.53 28.04 -10.98
N ASP A 7 3.03 27.28 -11.96
CA ASP A 7 1.92 26.33 -11.75
C ASP A 7 2.35 25.05 -11.03
N ARG A 8 3.64 24.69 -11.02
CA ARG A 8 4.13 23.52 -10.26
C ARG A 8 4.29 23.79 -8.76
N TYR A 9 4.21 25.05 -8.32
CA TYR A 9 4.34 25.43 -6.91
C TYR A 9 3.01 25.75 -6.22
N SER A 10 1.88 25.75 -6.95
CA SER A 10 0.55 26.00 -6.39
C SER A 10 -0.12 24.75 -5.79
N CYS A 11 0.46 23.57 -6.05
CA CYS A 11 -0.08 22.31 -5.55
C CYS A 11 0.40 21.96 -4.12
N TYR A 12 1.30 22.73 -3.52
CA TYR A 12 1.84 22.47 -2.19
C TYR A 12 1.40 23.53 -1.16
N GLU A 13 1.14 23.10 0.07
CA GLU A 13 0.91 23.99 1.21
C GLU A 13 2.20 24.68 1.66
N ARG A 14 2.04 25.89 2.21
CA ARG A 14 3.12 26.72 2.73
C ARG A 14 2.84 27.11 4.17
N ASP A 15 3.90 27.28 4.95
CA ASP A 15 3.84 27.81 6.30
C ASP A 15 3.66 29.34 6.30
N ASP A 16 3.62 29.94 7.50
CA ASP A 16 3.45 31.37 7.70
C ASP A 16 4.60 32.22 7.12
N ASN A 17 5.78 31.62 6.89
CA ASN A 17 6.94 32.26 6.28
C ASN A 17 6.95 32.13 4.75
N GLY A 18 6.00 31.36 4.19
CA GLY A 18 5.92 31.06 2.77
C GLY A 18 6.76 29.87 2.34
N ASP A 19 7.34 29.11 3.27
CA ASP A 19 8.15 27.93 2.99
C ASP A 19 7.27 26.69 2.80
N LEU A 20 7.73 25.73 1.97
CA LEU A 20 6.98 24.50 1.72
C LEU A 20 6.95 23.61 2.96
N ILE A 21 5.77 23.13 3.32
CA ILE A 21 5.61 22.24 4.48
C ILE A 21 6.09 20.83 4.09
N PRO A 22 7.10 20.24 4.77
CA PRO A 22 7.56 18.89 4.47
C PRO A 22 6.48 17.83 4.73
N HIS A 23 6.44 16.78 3.92
CA HIS A 23 5.54 15.64 4.08
C HIS A 23 6.25 14.32 3.72
N GLY A 24 6.14 13.32 4.61
CA GLY A 24 6.89 12.07 4.53
C GLY A 24 6.59 11.21 3.30
N GLY A 25 5.40 11.33 2.70
CA GLY A 25 5.00 10.54 1.53
C GLY A 25 5.27 11.22 0.17
N THR A 26 5.19 12.55 0.10
CA THR A 26 5.18 13.33 -1.16
C THR A 26 6.34 14.32 -1.26
N GLY A 27 7.23 14.34 -0.25
CA GLY A 27 8.27 15.35 -0.07
C GLY A 27 7.71 16.64 0.57
N TYR A 28 6.65 17.19 -0.01
CA TYR A 28 5.95 18.37 0.51
C TYR A 28 4.44 18.14 0.58
N LYS A 29 3.80 18.76 1.58
CA LYS A 29 2.36 18.63 1.82
C LYS A 29 1.60 19.25 0.66
N LEU A 30 0.73 18.46 0.03
CA LEU A 30 -0.12 18.94 -1.06
C LEU A 30 -1.29 19.76 -0.52
N THR A 31 -1.74 20.75 -1.31
CA THR A 31 -2.99 21.45 -1.04
C THR A 31 -4.17 20.51 -1.21
N ARG A 32 -5.28 20.82 -0.53
CA ARG A 32 -6.51 20.04 -0.66
C ARG A 32 -6.97 19.88 -2.12
N ALA A 33 -6.89 20.95 -2.91
CA ALA A 33 -7.25 20.92 -4.33
C ALA A 33 -6.32 20.00 -5.15
N ALA A 34 -5.02 19.98 -4.84
CA ALA A 34 -4.07 19.08 -5.49
C ALA A 34 -4.32 17.61 -5.13
N LEU A 35 -4.62 17.32 -3.86
CA LEU A 35 -5.01 15.97 -3.41
C LEU A 35 -6.29 15.50 -4.09
N GLU A 36 -7.30 16.37 -4.21
CA GLU A 36 -8.55 16.07 -4.91
C GLU A 36 -8.29 15.79 -6.40
N ALA A 37 -7.47 16.60 -7.08
CA ALA A 37 -7.11 16.38 -8.48
C ALA A 37 -6.31 15.09 -8.70
N GLU A 38 -5.34 14.77 -7.83
CA GLU A 38 -4.63 13.49 -7.89
C GLU A 38 -5.58 12.31 -7.68
N ARG A 39 -6.50 12.41 -6.71
CA ARG A 39 -7.52 11.40 -6.47
C ARG A 39 -8.42 11.21 -7.70
N GLU A 40 -8.83 12.27 -8.37
CA GLU A 40 -9.64 12.18 -9.60
C GLU A 40 -8.89 11.51 -10.75
N ILE A 41 -7.62 11.86 -10.96
CA ILE A 41 -6.76 11.23 -11.96
C ILE A 41 -6.59 9.76 -11.65
N TRP A 42 -6.30 9.44 -10.38
CA TRP A 42 -6.15 8.08 -9.89
C TRP A 42 -7.44 7.28 -10.10
N LEU A 43 -8.60 7.83 -9.72
CA LEU A 43 -9.92 7.23 -9.91
C LEU A 43 -10.23 6.95 -11.38
N LYS A 44 -9.91 7.89 -12.25
CA LYS A 44 -10.10 7.75 -13.69
C LYS A 44 -9.22 6.62 -14.26
N ARG A 45 -7.97 6.52 -13.80
CA ARG A 45 -7.05 5.44 -14.20
C ARG A 45 -7.52 4.08 -13.68
N ALA A 46 -7.92 3.99 -12.42
CA ALA A 46 -8.45 2.78 -11.81
C ALA A 46 -9.69 2.27 -12.55
N LYS A 47 -10.65 3.16 -12.85
CA LYS A 47 -11.87 2.81 -13.63
C LYS A 47 -11.57 2.39 -15.06
N ALA A 48 -10.57 3.00 -15.70
CA ALA A 48 -10.26 2.72 -17.11
C ALA A 48 -9.45 1.44 -17.31
N ARG A 49 -8.69 1.00 -16.30
CA ARG A 49 -7.68 -0.04 -16.48
C ARG A 49 -8.06 -1.41 -15.94
N LEU A 50 -8.98 -1.56 -14.97
CA LEU A 50 -8.95 -2.79 -14.15
C LEU A 50 -10.31 -3.37 -13.76
N PRO A 51 -10.42 -4.71 -13.72
CA PRO A 51 -11.57 -5.41 -13.14
C PRO A 51 -11.63 -5.17 -11.64
N ALA A 52 -12.84 -5.30 -11.07
CA ALA A 52 -13.05 -5.23 -9.63
C ALA A 52 -12.22 -6.31 -8.90
N PRO A 53 -11.82 -6.09 -7.65
CA PRO A 53 -11.19 -7.12 -6.82
C PRO A 53 -12.04 -8.39 -6.78
N THR A 54 -11.39 -9.55 -6.83
CA THR A 54 -12.06 -10.86 -6.84
C THR A 54 -11.71 -11.68 -5.61
N THR A 55 -12.65 -12.50 -5.14
CA THR A 55 -12.38 -13.45 -4.05
C THR A 55 -11.49 -14.61 -4.50
N GLU A 56 -11.61 -15.01 -5.76
CA GLU A 56 -10.84 -16.11 -6.35
C GLU A 56 -9.81 -15.57 -7.34
N LEU A 57 -8.73 -16.33 -7.55
CA LEU A 57 -7.72 -16.05 -8.55
C LEU A 57 -8.30 -16.36 -9.95
N PRO A 58 -8.46 -15.37 -10.85
CA PRO A 58 -8.97 -15.66 -12.19
C PRO A 58 -7.98 -16.53 -12.98
N ASP A 59 -8.46 -17.59 -13.65
CA ASP A 59 -7.63 -18.58 -14.38
C ASP A 59 -6.60 -17.96 -15.33
N LYS A 60 -6.97 -16.89 -16.03
CA LYS A 60 -6.08 -16.15 -16.95
C LYS A 60 -4.85 -15.53 -16.28
N TYR A 61 -4.83 -15.45 -14.95
CA TYR A 61 -3.71 -14.94 -14.16
C TYR A 61 -3.00 -16.03 -13.36
N ASN A 62 -3.52 -17.25 -13.37
CA ASN A 62 -2.90 -18.38 -12.71
C ASN A 62 -1.74 -18.90 -13.57
N PHE A 63 -0.52 -18.53 -13.17
CA PHE A 63 0.70 -18.89 -13.89
C PHE A 63 0.88 -20.41 -14.03
N MET A 64 0.34 -21.22 -13.12
CA MET A 64 0.46 -22.68 -13.16
C MET A 64 -0.43 -23.35 -14.21
N THR A 65 -1.47 -22.66 -14.70
CA THR A 65 -2.44 -23.21 -15.66
C THR A 65 -2.29 -22.65 -17.06
N LEU A 66 -1.37 -21.69 -17.25
CA LEU A 66 -1.15 -21.09 -18.56
C LEU A 66 -0.45 -22.08 -19.52
N PRO A 67 -0.89 -22.15 -20.79
CA PRO A 67 -0.19 -22.93 -21.80
C PRO A 67 1.25 -22.46 -22.00
N ASP A 68 2.16 -23.39 -22.29
CA ASP A 68 3.54 -23.07 -22.67
C ASP A 68 3.58 -22.06 -23.81
N GLY A 69 4.40 -21.00 -23.63
CA GLY A 69 4.54 -19.92 -24.61
C GLY A 69 3.48 -18.81 -24.51
N SER A 70 2.56 -18.88 -23.54
CA SER A 70 1.68 -17.75 -23.21
C SER A 70 2.51 -16.56 -22.70
N PRO A 71 2.10 -15.31 -22.99
CA PRO A 71 2.69 -14.15 -22.34
C PRO A 71 2.51 -14.22 -20.82
N ASP A 72 3.49 -13.69 -20.09
CA ASP A 72 3.38 -13.57 -18.64
C ASP A 72 2.14 -12.74 -18.26
N PRO A 73 1.30 -13.24 -17.35
CA PRO A 73 0.11 -12.52 -16.92
C PRO A 73 0.51 -11.26 -16.14
N PRO A 74 -0.36 -10.24 -16.03
CA PRO A 74 -0.15 -9.16 -15.08
C PRO A 74 0.01 -9.67 -13.63
N SER A 75 0.75 -8.94 -12.82
CA SER A 75 0.91 -9.27 -11.40
C SER A 75 -0.33 -8.88 -10.61
N ILE A 76 -0.93 -9.84 -9.91
CA ILE A 76 -2.01 -9.60 -8.97
C ILE A 76 -1.63 -10.14 -7.60
N GLN A 77 -2.12 -9.46 -6.57
CA GLN A 77 -1.72 -9.63 -5.18
C GLN A 77 -2.94 -10.02 -4.35
N TYR A 78 -2.80 -11.01 -3.49
CA TYR A 78 -3.84 -11.45 -2.57
C TYR A 78 -3.55 -10.91 -1.16
N GLY A 79 -4.50 -10.20 -0.58
CA GLY A 79 -4.32 -9.63 0.75
C GLY A 79 -5.41 -8.65 1.19
N ILE A 80 -5.14 -7.98 2.31
CA ILE A 80 -6.08 -7.06 2.96
C ILE A 80 -5.72 -5.63 2.57
N ALA A 81 -6.58 -4.99 1.79
CA ALA A 81 -6.45 -3.57 1.47
C ALA A 81 -6.65 -2.72 2.74
N VAL A 82 -5.80 -1.71 2.91
CA VAL A 82 -5.70 -0.95 4.16
C VAL A 82 -5.44 0.53 3.89
N LYS A 83 -6.06 1.38 4.71
CA LYS A 83 -5.78 2.82 4.74
C LYS A 83 -4.54 3.09 5.57
N PHE A 84 -3.71 4.04 5.15
CA PHE A 84 -2.48 4.36 5.86
C PHE A 84 -2.73 4.78 7.33
N ASP A 85 -3.84 5.45 7.60
CA ASP A 85 -4.24 5.83 8.97
C ASP A 85 -4.33 4.63 9.94
N LYS A 86 -4.69 3.44 9.45
CA LYS A 86 -4.74 2.21 10.24
C LYS A 86 -3.33 1.72 10.59
N LEU A 87 -2.42 1.75 9.63
CA LEU A 87 -1.00 1.43 9.87
C LEU A 87 -0.36 2.42 10.83
N LEU A 88 -0.65 3.71 10.67
CA LEU A 88 -0.15 4.75 11.57
C LEU A 88 -0.71 4.60 12.99
N SER A 89 -2.00 4.27 13.12
CA SER A 89 -2.62 4.00 14.43
C SER A 89 -1.98 2.80 15.11
N TYR A 90 -1.75 1.73 14.35
CA TYR A 90 -1.06 0.53 14.81
C TYR A 90 0.37 0.84 15.27
N ALA A 91 1.14 1.56 14.45
CA ALA A 91 2.51 1.96 14.76
C ALA A 91 2.59 2.79 16.05
N LYS A 92 1.61 3.66 16.30
CA LYS A 92 1.49 4.41 17.57
C LYS A 92 1.19 3.48 18.74
N GLN A 93 0.22 2.58 18.59
CA GLN A 93 -0.18 1.64 19.64
C GLN A 93 0.98 0.72 20.07
N LYS A 94 1.81 0.28 19.13
CA LYS A 94 2.97 -0.58 19.38
C LYS A 94 4.27 0.21 19.66
N ASN A 95 4.19 1.54 19.75
CA ASN A 95 5.34 2.44 19.98
C ASN A 95 6.49 2.26 18.97
N LEU A 96 6.16 2.06 17.68
CA LEU A 96 7.15 1.78 16.63
C LEU A 96 7.83 3.04 16.08
N LEU A 97 7.21 4.21 16.22
CA LEU A 97 7.66 5.43 15.52
C LEU A 97 9.03 5.95 15.99
N GLU A 98 9.26 6.01 17.29
CA GLU A 98 10.55 6.47 17.85
C GLU A 98 11.70 5.50 17.54
N PRO A 99 11.54 4.16 17.75
CA PRO A 99 12.53 3.19 17.27
C PRO A 99 12.80 3.28 15.76
N ALA A 100 11.75 3.46 14.95
CA ALA A 100 11.87 3.58 13.50
C ALA A 100 12.70 4.81 13.08
N ALA A 101 12.48 5.95 13.74
CA ALA A 101 13.25 7.18 13.54
C ALA A 101 14.71 7.00 13.97
N CYS A 102 14.94 6.41 15.14
CA CYS A 102 16.28 6.11 15.65
C CYS A 102 17.06 5.16 14.72
N LYS A 103 16.43 4.07 14.27
CA LYS A 103 17.00 3.09 13.30
C LYS A 103 17.50 3.76 12.03
N ARG A 104 16.89 4.88 11.63
CA ARG A 104 17.19 5.62 10.40
C ARG A 104 18.01 6.89 10.62
N GLY A 105 18.29 7.26 11.87
CA GLY A 105 19.04 8.48 12.18
C GLY A 105 18.33 9.78 11.77
N VAL A 106 17.00 9.79 11.76
CA VAL A 106 16.19 10.95 11.39
C VAL A 106 15.36 11.44 12.57
N ALA A 107 14.96 12.71 12.54
CA ALA A 107 13.95 13.20 13.48
C ALA A 107 12.60 12.53 13.22
N LEU A 108 11.78 12.35 14.27
CA LEU A 108 10.43 11.78 14.14
C LEU A 108 9.57 12.53 13.10
N THR A 109 9.68 13.85 13.04
CA THR A 109 8.98 14.71 12.08
C THR A 109 9.43 14.50 10.63
N SER A 110 10.57 13.86 10.42
CA SER A 110 11.15 13.55 9.11
C SER A 110 11.00 12.07 8.75
N LEU A 111 10.32 11.28 9.58
CA LEU A 111 10.07 9.87 9.30
C LEU A 111 9.12 9.74 8.11
N SER A 112 9.54 8.98 7.09
CA SER A 112 8.72 8.77 5.90
C SER A 112 7.64 7.71 6.10
N ASP A 113 6.57 7.79 5.32
CA ASP A 113 5.47 6.82 5.35
C ASP A 113 5.97 5.40 5.08
N MET A 114 6.91 5.25 4.13
CA MET A 114 7.54 3.96 3.83
C MET A 114 8.35 3.39 4.99
N SER A 115 8.93 4.24 5.84
CA SER A 115 9.63 3.79 7.04
C SER A 115 8.63 3.20 8.04
N ILE A 116 7.50 3.88 8.24
CA ILE A 116 6.41 3.41 9.10
C ILE A 116 5.86 2.09 8.57
N ILE A 117 5.56 2.01 7.27
CA ILE A 117 5.07 0.79 6.61
C ILE A 117 6.06 -0.36 6.85
N SER A 118 7.36 -0.15 6.60
CA SER A 118 8.38 -1.19 6.76
C SER A 118 8.40 -1.77 8.17
N ASP A 119 8.42 -0.93 9.22
CA ASP A 119 8.49 -1.44 10.60
C ASP A 119 7.15 -2.03 11.06
N VAL A 120 6.01 -1.58 10.52
CA VAL A 120 4.71 -2.21 10.74
C VAL A 120 4.66 -3.61 10.12
N ILE A 121 5.12 -3.77 8.87
CA ILE A 121 5.18 -5.08 8.22
C ILE A 121 6.08 -6.02 9.02
N GLU A 122 7.31 -5.61 9.36
CA GLU A 122 8.23 -6.42 10.17
C GLU A 122 7.57 -6.89 11.48
N THR A 123 6.83 -6.00 12.15
CA THR A 123 6.14 -6.33 13.41
C THR A 123 4.98 -7.32 13.19
N LEU A 124 4.21 -7.14 12.12
CA LEU A 124 3.10 -8.03 11.77
C LEU A 124 3.61 -9.40 11.33
N GLU A 125 4.72 -9.49 10.59
CA GLU A 125 5.34 -10.77 10.20
C GLU A 125 5.71 -11.59 11.44
N VAL A 126 6.27 -10.94 12.46
CA VAL A 126 6.57 -11.58 13.75
C VAL A 126 5.28 -12.01 14.47
N ALA A 127 4.26 -11.17 14.49
CA ALA A 127 2.98 -11.49 15.15
C ALA A 127 2.25 -12.66 14.47
N CYS A 128 2.27 -12.71 13.15
CA CYS A 128 1.64 -13.74 12.33
C CYS A 128 2.49 -15.00 12.18
N ASN A 129 3.80 -14.93 12.49
CA ASN A 129 4.78 -15.95 12.12
C ASN A 129 4.69 -16.34 10.63
N ALA A 130 4.49 -15.35 9.78
CA ALA A 130 4.27 -15.50 8.34
C ALA A 130 4.95 -14.37 7.59
N ARG A 131 5.36 -14.64 6.34
CA ARG A 131 5.90 -13.62 5.46
C ARG A 131 4.76 -12.75 4.94
N LEU A 132 4.95 -11.43 4.95
CA LEU A 132 3.97 -10.45 4.50
C LEU A 132 4.64 -9.43 3.60
N HIS A 133 3.88 -8.83 2.70
CA HIS A 133 4.40 -7.87 1.74
C HIS A 133 3.56 -6.60 1.74
N TRP A 134 4.21 -5.46 1.52
CA TRP A 134 3.51 -4.24 1.19
C TRP A 134 3.28 -4.15 -0.32
N SER A 135 2.05 -3.90 -0.73
CA SER A 135 1.71 -3.61 -2.13
C SER A 135 0.75 -2.43 -2.22
N ILE A 136 0.64 -1.85 -3.40
CA ILE A 136 -0.30 -0.75 -3.67
C ILE A 136 -1.35 -1.28 -4.64
N PRO A 137 -2.54 -1.66 -4.15
CA PRO A 137 -3.60 -2.15 -5.01
C PRO A 137 -4.24 -0.97 -5.76
N TRP A 138 -4.69 -1.21 -6.97
CA TRP A 138 -5.50 -0.24 -7.72
C TRP A 138 -6.96 -0.18 -7.21
N VAL A 139 -7.18 0.24 -5.95
CA VAL A 139 -8.52 0.43 -5.37
C VAL A 139 -8.69 1.83 -4.73
N PRO A 140 -9.75 2.59 -5.07
CA PRO A 140 -9.91 4.00 -4.69
C PRO A 140 -9.83 4.37 -3.22
N ASP A 141 -10.25 3.43 -2.37
CA ASP A 141 -10.55 3.72 -0.98
C ASP A 141 -9.42 3.29 -0.04
N TYR A 142 -8.32 2.75 -0.57
CA TYR A 142 -7.17 2.27 0.20
C TYR A 142 -5.86 2.84 -0.33
N ASN A 143 -4.90 3.02 0.58
CA ASN A 143 -3.58 3.57 0.24
C ASN A 143 -2.57 2.47 -0.09
N GLY A 144 -2.84 1.25 0.37
CA GLY A 144 -2.03 0.07 0.10
C GLY A 144 -2.71 -1.19 0.57
N MET A 145 -1.93 -2.27 0.68
CA MET A 145 -2.39 -3.58 1.09
C MET A 145 -1.28 -4.32 1.82
N ILE A 146 -1.67 -5.07 2.84
CA ILE A 146 -0.85 -6.15 3.38
C ILE A 146 -1.13 -7.40 2.53
N ALA A 147 -0.21 -7.72 1.63
CA ALA A 147 -0.29 -8.87 0.75
C ALA A 147 0.32 -10.10 1.41
N LEU A 148 -0.37 -11.24 1.28
CA LEU A 148 0.13 -12.54 1.72
C LEU A 148 1.03 -13.12 0.62
N TYR A 149 0.59 -13.01 -0.63
CA TYR A 149 1.32 -13.50 -1.80
C TYR A 149 0.75 -12.89 -3.10
N SER A 150 1.44 -13.17 -4.20
CA SER A 150 1.02 -12.83 -5.56
C SER A 150 0.66 -14.06 -6.37
N ASN A 151 0.08 -13.89 -7.56
CA ASN A 151 -0.13 -14.99 -8.50
C ASN A 151 1.17 -15.69 -8.94
N TYR A 152 2.31 -15.02 -8.76
CA TYR A 152 3.63 -15.61 -9.00
C TYR A 152 4.19 -16.34 -7.80
N THR A 153 3.94 -15.84 -6.58
CA THR A 153 4.53 -16.39 -5.34
C THR A 153 3.63 -17.37 -4.61
N MET A 154 2.34 -17.45 -4.97
CA MET A 154 1.33 -18.31 -4.34
C MET A 154 1.79 -19.76 -4.22
N PHE A 155 2.49 -20.30 -5.22
CA PHE A 155 2.95 -21.69 -5.19
C PHE A 155 3.85 -22.03 -3.98
N TRP A 156 4.62 -21.06 -3.47
CA TRP A 156 5.56 -21.29 -2.36
C TRP A 156 5.24 -20.47 -1.10
N GLU A 157 4.40 -19.44 -1.19
CA GLU A 157 4.03 -18.58 -0.05
C GLU A 157 2.62 -18.86 0.48
N GLN A 158 1.75 -19.51 -0.30
CA GLN A 158 0.42 -19.84 0.19
C GLN A 158 0.52 -20.81 1.37
N LEU A 159 -0.11 -20.42 2.47
CA LEU A 159 -0.13 -21.21 3.69
C LEU A 159 -1.23 -22.27 3.60
N GLU A 160 -1.17 -23.26 4.48
CA GLU A 160 -2.31 -24.15 4.72
C GLU A 160 -3.52 -23.33 5.17
N GLU A 161 -4.73 -23.77 4.81
CA GLU A 161 -5.96 -23.00 4.98
C GLU A 161 -6.14 -22.53 6.43
N GLU A 162 -5.89 -23.40 7.41
CA GLU A 162 -6.02 -23.05 8.83
C GLU A 162 -5.04 -21.97 9.27
N HIS A 163 -3.78 -22.07 8.82
CA HIS A 163 -2.74 -21.08 9.11
C HIS A 163 -3.03 -19.75 8.42
N GLU A 164 -3.51 -19.78 7.17
CA GLU A 164 -3.88 -18.57 6.44
C GLU A 164 -5.03 -17.83 7.16
N GLN A 165 -6.06 -18.56 7.60
CA GLN A 165 -7.16 -17.97 8.37
C GLN A 165 -6.70 -17.37 9.69
N GLU A 166 -5.74 -18.01 10.37
CA GLU A 166 -5.13 -17.45 11.58
C GLU A 166 -4.39 -16.14 11.29
N VAL A 167 -3.57 -16.11 10.23
CA VAL A 167 -2.86 -14.90 9.80
C VAL A 167 -3.86 -13.77 9.47
N ILE A 168 -4.89 -14.05 8.68
CA ILE A 168 -5.93 -13.07 8.32
C ILE A 168 -6.59 -12.51 9.58
N LYS A 169 -6.93 -13.37 10.54
CA LYS A 169 -7.56 -12.97 11.80
C LYS A 169 -6.64 -12.05 12.60
N ILE A 170 -5.36 -12.41 12.75
CA ILE A 170 -4.37 -11.58 13.47
C ILE A 170 -4.25 -10.22 12.78
N LEU A 171 -4.15 -10.18 11.46
CA LEU A 171 -4.07 -8.92 10.69
C LEU A 171 -5.31 -8.04 10.92
N GLN A 172 -6.51 -8.62 10.89
CA GLN A 172 -7.76 -7.91 11.13
C GLN A 172 -7.85 -7.34 12.55
N GLU A 173 -7.44 -8.12 13.55
CA GLU A 173 -7.43 -7.72 14.96
C GLU A 173 -6.40 -6.63 15.23
N GLU A 174 -5.14 -6.83 14.80
CA GLU A 174 -4.04 -5.91 15.04
C GLU A 174 -4.25 -4.57 14.31
N LEU A 175 -4.77 -4.59 13.08
CA LEU A 175 -5.02 -3.37 12.30
C LEU A 175 -6.41 -2.75 12.57
N GLY A 176 -7.30 -3.45 13.28
CA GLY A 176 -8.68 -3.01 13.52
C GLY A 176 -9.45 -2.78 12.21
N VAL A 177 -9.37 -3.76 11.31
CA VAL A 177 -10.00 -3.79 9.99
C VAL A 177 -10.95 -4.99 9.88
N THR A 178 -11.95 -4.91 9.01
CA THR A 178 -12.95 -5.98 8.76
C THR A 178 -12.91 -6.50 7.34
N GLU A 179 -12.05 -5.90 6.53
CA GLU A 179 -11.81 -6.18 5.14
C GLU A 179 -11.31 -7.62 4.99
N LYS A 180 -11.96 -8.37 4.10
CA LYS A 180 -11.53 -9.72 3.73
C LYS A 180 -10.39 -9.64 2.72
N PRO A 181 -9.49 -10.64 2.70
CA PRO A 181 -8.50 -10.70 1.64
C PRO A 181 -9.19 -10.91 0.28
N MET A 182 -8.69 -10.20 -0.72
CA MET A 182 -9.13 -10.32 -2.12
C MET A 182 -7.92 -10.24 -3.04
N TRP A 183 -8.11 -10.61 -4.30
CA TRP A 183 -7.14 -10.42 -5.37
C TRP A 183 -7.27 -9.01 -5.94
N TYR A 184 -6.18 -8.25 -5.87
CA TYR A 184 -6.06 -6.90 -6.40
C TYR A 184 -4.98 -6.83 -7.46
N TRP A 185 -5.18 -5.92 -8.40
CA TRP A 185 -4.13 -5.56 -9.34
C TRP A 185 -3.10 -4.66 -8.69
N ASP A 186 -1.83 -5.00 -8.90
CA ASP A 186 -0.73 -4.19 -8.41
C ASP A 186 -0.56 -2.91 -9.25
N ILE A 187 -0.14 -1.82 -8.61
CA ILE A 187 0.08 -0.54 -9.27
C ILE A 187 1.18 -0.57 -10.34
N SER A 188 2.09 -1.55 -10.28
CA SER A 188 3.21 -1.71 -11.21
C SER A 188 2.79 -2.21 -12.61
N ASN A 189 1.55 -2.68 -12.79
CA ASN A 189 1.03 -3.11 -14.10
C ASN A 189 0.72 -1.95 -15.07
N GLN A 190 1.59 -0.94 -15.18
CA GLN A 190 1.33 0.31 -15.91
C GLN A 190 1.52 0.23 -17.43
#